data_AF-A0A094KR16-F1
#
_entry.id   AF-A0A094KR16-F1
#
_cell.length_a   1.000
_cell.length_b   1.000
_cell.length_c   1.000
_cell.angle_alpha   90.00
_cell.angle_beta   90.00
_cell.angle_gamma   90.00
#
_symmetry.space_group_name_H-M   'P 1'
#
loop_
_entity.id
_entity.type
_entity.pdbx_description
1 polymer ?
#
loop_
_entity_poly.entity_id
_entity_poly.type
_entity_poly.pdbx_seq_one_letter_code
_entity_poly.pdbx_strand_id
1 'polypeptide(L)'
;VTRHNHLKDFMLVVSIVIGVGGCWFAYIQNRYSKEHMKKMMKDLEGLHRAEQSLHDLQESLARTARGSWSLCCRLQKAQEEHRSVEVEKVHLEKKLQDEISIAKQEAHRLRELREGTENELSRQKYAEQELEQKWLQLTHEVEVQYYNIKKQNAEKQLLVAKEGAEKIKKKRNTLFGTFHVAHSSSLDDVDHKILTAKQALSEVTAALRERLHRWQQIELLCGFQIVNNPGIHTLASALNIDPSWMGTPRPNPSHFIMTDDVDDLDEEIVSPMSIQ
;
A
#
# COMPACT_ATOMS: atom_id res chain seq x y z
N VAL A 1 -6.85 -133.32 102.39
CA VAL A 1 -7.21 -131.99 102.96
C VAL A 1 -7.31 -131.00 101.81
N THR A 2 -8.52 -130.48 101.65
CA THR A 2 -9.07 -129.71 100.53
C THR A 2 -8.84 -128.21 100.71
N ARG A 3 -8.49 -127.48 99.64
CA ARG A 3 -8.87 -126.06 99.49
C ARG A 3 -9.20 -125.75 98.03
N HIS A 4 -10.40 -125.21 97.85
CA HIS A 4 -11.13 -124.98 96.60
C HIS A 4 -10.95 -123.52 96.14
N ASN A 5 -10.83 -123.30 94.82
CA ASN A 5 -10.37 -122.06 94.16
C ASN A 5 -11.48 -121.06 93.77
N HIS A 6 -12.57 -120.92 94.54
CA HIS A 6 -13.68 -120.00 94.15
C HIS A 6 -13.33 -118.50 94.20
N LEU A 7 -12.38 -118.10 95.06
CA LEU A 7 -11.92 -116.71 95.11
C LEU A 7 -11.14 -116.31 93.85
N LYS A 8 -10.43 -117.29 93.27
CA LYS A 8 -9.64 -117.10 92.04
C LYS A 8 -10.56 -116.89 90.84
N ASP A 9 -11.66 -117.64 90.73
CA ASP A 9 -12.61 -117.51 89.63
C ASP A 9 -13.46 -116.22 89.73
N PHE A 10 -13.84 -115.79 90.94
CA PHE A 10 -14.56 -114.52 91.11
C PHE A 10 -13.67 -113.30 90.81
N MET A 11 -12.42 -113.31 91.28
CA MET A 11 -11.44 -112.26 90.95
C MET A 11 -11.11 -112.24 89.46
N LEU A 12 -11.10 -113.41 88.79
CA LEU A 12 -10.94 -113.51 87.35
C LEU A 12 -12.10 -112.79 86.62
N VAL A 13 -13.35 -113.08 86.99
CA VAL A 13 -14.53 -112.45 86.36
C VAL A 13 -14.55 -110.94 86.58
N VAL A 14 -14.26 -110.46 87.80
CA VAL A 14 -14.19 -109.01 88.09
C VAL A 14 -13.07 -108.34 87.27
N SER A 15 -11.91 -108.99 87.15
CA SER A 15 -10.79 -108.45 86.34
C SER A 15 -11.12 -108.38 84.85
N ILE A 16 -11.89 -109.34 84.32
CA ILE A 16 -12.36 -109.35 82.94
C ILE A 16 -13.37 -108.22 82.72
N VAL A 17 -14.31 -108.00 83.63
CA VAL A 17 -15.30 -106.92 83.51
C VAL A 17 -14.64 -105.55 83.58
N ILE A 18 -13.65 -105.35 84.45
CA ILE A 18 -12.87 -104.10 84.51
C ILE A 18 -12.00 -103.92 83.26
N GLY A 19 -11.38 -104.99 82.77
CA GLY A 19 -10.61 -104.97 81.53
C GLY A 19 -11.46 -104.65 80.30
N VAL A 20 -12.63 -105.28 80.17
CA VAL A 20 -13.58 -105.04 79.07
C VAL A 20 -14.23 -103.66 79.21
N GLY A 21 -14.60 -103.25 80.43
CA GLY A 21 -15.12 -101.91 80.72
C GLY A 21 -14.10 -100.81 80.45
N GLY A 22 -12.84 -101.02 80.83
CA GLY A 22 -11.72 -100.12 80.56
C GLY A 22 -11.40 -100.03 79.07
N CYS A 23 -11.35 -101.17 78.36
CA CYS A 23 -11.18 -101.21 76.92
C CYS A 23 -12.36 -100.56 76.18
N TRP A 24 -13.59 -100.76 76.63
CA TRP A 24 -14.80 -100.13 76.07
C TRP A 24 -14.81 -98.63 76.29
N PHE A 25 -14.48 -98.16 77.50
CA PHE A 25 -14.40 -96.74 77.83
C PHE A 25 -13.25 -96.05 77.07
N ALA A 26 -12.07 -96.67 77.00
CA ALA A 26 -10.97 -96.16 76.18
C ALA A 26 -11.36 -96.12 74.69
N TYR A 27 -12.12 -97.11 74.20
CA TYR A 27 -12.65 -97.11 72.83
C TYR A 27 -13.67 -95.98 72.61
N ILE A 28 -14.56 -95.72 73.57
CA ILE A 28 -15.54 -94.61 73.51
C ILE A 28 -14.83 -93.25 73.53
N GLN A 29 -13.83 -93.09 74.39
CA GLN A 29 -13.06 -91.85 74.55
C GLN A 29 -12.17 -91.60 73.33
N ASN A 30 -11.59 -92.65 72.74
CA ASN A 30 -10.84 -92.60 71.49
C ASN A 30 -11.74 -92.27 70.28
N ARG A 31 -13.00 -92.70 70.30
CA ARG A 31 -13.98 -92.30 69.28
C ARG A 31 -14.36 -90.83 69.42
N TYR A 32 -14.62 -90.38 70.65
CA TYR A 32 -14.98 -88.99 70.94
C TYR A 32 -13.81 -88.01 70.70
N SER A 33 -12.57 -88.40 71.03
CA SER A 33 -11.38 -87.57 70.76
C SER A 33 -11.07 -87.46 69.27
N LYS A 34 -11.25 -88.54 68.50
CA LYS A 34 -11.13 -88.49 67.03
C LYS A 34 -12.19 -87.61 66.39
N GLU A 35 -13.41 -87.59 66.92
CA GLU A 35 -14.47 -86.70 66.46
C GLU A 35 -14.21 -85.23 66.86
N HIS A 36 -13.76 -84.98 68.10
CA HIS A 36 -13.35 -83.65 68.56
C HIS A 36 -12.16 -83.09 67.79
N MET A 37 -11.15 -83.91 67.53
CA MET A 37 -9.96 -83.50 66.80
C MET A 37 -10.28 -83.25 65.32
N LYS A 38 -11.16 -84.06 64.71
CA LYS A 38 -11.68 -83.78 63.36
C LYS A 38 -12.46 -82.48 63.31
N LYS A 39 -13.26 -82.18 64.34
CA LYS A 39 -14.02 -80.92 64.43
C LYS A 39 -13.09 -79.72 64.60
N MET A 40 -12.12 -79.81 65.51
CA MET A 40 -11.14 -78.74 65.75
C MET A 40 -10.23 -78.52 64.54
N MET A 41 -9.81 -79.59 63.85
CA MET A 41 -9.02 -79.49 62.61
C MET A 41 -9.83 -78.84 61.48
N LYS A 42 -11.13 -79.18 61.38
CA LYS A 42 -12.06 -78.54 60.43
C LYS A 42 -12.28 -77.06 60.75
N ASP A 43 -12.37 -76.69 62.03
CA ASP A 43 -12.53 -75.30 62.46
C ASP A 43 -11.23 -74.49 62.24
N LEU A 44 -10.04 -75.10 62.41
CA LEU A 44 -8.74 -74.48 62.14
C LEU A 44 -8.52 -74.26 60.63
N GLU A 45 -8.87 -75.23 59.78
CA GLU A 45 -8.88 -75.06 58.33
C GLU A 45 -9.89 -73.99 57.90
N GLY A 46 -11.05 -73.92 58.57
CA GLY A 46 -12.05 -72.87 58.37
C GLY A 46 -11.53 -71.49 58.72
N LEU A 47 -10.84 -71.34 59.86
CA LEU A 47 -10.26 -70.09 60.31
C LEU A 47 -9.10 -69.64 59.42
N HIS A 48 -8.22 -70.56 59.02
CA HIS A 48 -7.12 -70.28 58.09
C HIS A 48 -7.64 -69.88 56.70
N ARG A 49 -8.70 -70.54 56.20
CA ARG A 49 -9.39 -70.09 54.97
C ARG A 49 -10.00 -68.70 55.12
N ALA A 50 -10.57 -68.38 56.28
CA ALA A 50 -11.14 -67.05 56.52
C ALA A 50 -10.05 -65.97 56.57
N GLU A 51 -8.91 -66.26 57.20
CA GLU A 51 -7.73 -65.39 57.22
C GLU A 51 -7.17 -65.15 55.81
N GLN A 52 -7.00 -66.21 55.03
CA GLN A 52 -6.53 -66.12 53.64
C GLN A 52 -7.50 -65.30 52.78
N SER A 53 -8.81 -65.52 52.95
CA SER A 53 -9.86 -64.75 52.27
C SER A 53 -9.83 -63.25 52.63
N LEU A 54 -9.57 -62.91 53.90
CA LEU A 54 -9.40 -61.51 54.32
C LEU A 54 -8.17 -60.86 53.69
N HIS A 55 -7.04 -61.57 53.63
CA HIS A 55 -5.84 -61.09 52.95
C HIS A 55 -6.08 -60.87 51.46
N ASP A 56 -6.74 -61.82 50.78
CA ASP A 56 -7.08 -61.72 49.36
C ASP A 56 -8.04 -60.55 49.09
N LEU A 57 -9.02 -60.33 49.98
CA LEU A 57 -9.92 -59.17 49.92
C LEU A 57 -9.16 -57.85 50.11
N GLN A 58 -8.26 -57.78 51.08
CA GLN A 58 -7.46 -56.59 51.34
C GLN A 58 -6.52 -56.28 50.17
N GLU A 59 -5.93 -57.31 49.55
CA GLU A 59 -5.11 -57.13 48.35
C GLU A 59 -5.95 -56.72 47.14
N SER A 60 -7.14 -57.29 46.97
CA SER A 60 -8.09 -56.91 45.91
C SER A 60 -8.54 -55.44 46.07
N LEU A 61 -8.84 -55.01 47.28
CA LEU A 61 -9.15 -53.61 47.60
C LEU A 61 -7.96 -52.70 47.32
N ALA A 62 -6.74 -53.08 47.70
CA ALA A 62 -5.53 -52.30 47.41
C ALA A 62 -5.26 -52.21 45.90
N ARG A 63 -5.46 -53.29 45.13
CA ARG A 63 -5.36 -53.28 43.66
C ARG A 63 -6.41 -52.36 43.05
N THR A 64 -7.67 -52.45 43.50
CA THR A 64 -8.77 -51.60 43.02
C THR A 64 -8.55 -50.12 43.36
N ALA A 65 -8.10 -49.82 44.58
CA ALA A 65 -7.77 -48.47 45.02
C ALA A 65 -6.59 -47.87 44.22
N ARG A 66 -5.53 -48.65 43.95
CA ARG A 66 -4.42 -48.22 43.08
C ARG A 66 -4.88 -47.95 41.65
N GLY A 67 -5.72 -48.83 41.10
CA GLY A 67 -6.31 -48.64 39.76
C GLY A 67 -7.16 -47.37 39.68
N SER A 68 -8.03 -47.16 40.67
CA SER A 68 -8.88 -45.98 40.79
C SER A 68 -8.06 -44.69 40.94
N TRP A 69 -7.05 -44.69 41.81
CA TRP A 69 -6.14 -43.55 41.99
C TRP A 69 -5.37 -43.22 40.71
N SER A 70 -4.82 -44.23 40.02
CA SER A 70 -4.12 -44.03 38.74
C SER A 70 -5.02 -43.44 37.65
N LEU A 71 -6.28 -43.90 37.57
CA LEU A 71 -7.26 -43.33 36.63
C LEU A 71 -7.59 -41.87 37.00
N CYS A 72 -7.81 -41.59 38.28
CA CYS A 72 -8.07 -40.24 38.79
C CYS A 72 -6.92 -39.27 38.48
N CYS A 73 -5.68 -39.67 38.73
CA CYS A 73 -4.50 -38.85 38.38
C CYS A 73 -4.40 -38.57 36.88
N ARG A 74 -4.69 -39.56 36.02
CA ARG A 74 -4.68 -39.37 34.56
C ARG A 74 -5.78 -38.40 34.10
N LEU A 75 -6.99 -38.56 34.61
CA LEU A 75 -8.11 -37.66 34.32
C LEU A 75 -7.81 -36.24 34.78
N GLN A 76 -7.27 -36.06 35.98
CA GLN A 76 -6.91 -34.74 36.50
C GLN A 76 -5.80 -34.08 35.68
N LYS A 77 -4.77 -34.84 35.26
CA LYS A 77 -3.72 -34.31 34.39
C LYS A 77 -4.27 -33.87 33.03
N ALA A 78 -5.12 -34.69 32.41
CA ALA A 78 -5.77 -34.35 31.15
C ALA A 78 -6.69 -33.12 31.28
N GLN A 79 -7.41 -32.98 32.39
CA GLN A 79 -8.25 -31.82 32.67
C GLN A 79 -7.42 -30.55 32.86
N GLU A 80 -6.30 -30.62 33.56
CA GLU A 80 -5.41 -29.46 33.78
C GLU A 80 -4.74 -29.00 32.48
N GLU A 81 -4.27 -29.95 31.66
CA GLU A 81 -3.74 -29.65 30.33
C GLU A 81 -4.81 -29.00 29.44
N HIS A 82 -6.03 -29.53 29.44
CA HIS A 82 -7.14 -28.94 28.68
C HIS A 82 -7.47 -27.53 29.16
N ARG A 83 -7.45 -27.28 30.49
CA ARG A 83 -7.67 -25.95 31.07
C ARG A 83 -6.55 -24.98 30.66
N SER A 84 -5.29 -25.41 30.69
CA SER A 84 -4.15 -24.58 30.28
C SER A 84 -4.23 -24.18 28.81
N VAL A 85 -4.48 -25.15 27.93
CA VAL A 85 -4.63 -24.92 26.49
C VAL A 85 -5.79 -23.99 26.20
N GLU A 86 -6.91 -24.12 26.91
CA GLU A 86 -8.07 -23.25 26.74
C GLU A 86 -7.77 -21.80 27.14
N VAL A 87 -7.05 -21.59 28.25
CA VAL A 87 -6.61 -20.25 28.67
C VAL A 87 -5.65 -19.63 27.66
N GLU A 88 -4.65 -20.39 27.21
CA GLU A 88 -3.68 -19.94 26.20
C GLU A 88 -4.37 -19.62 24.87
N LYS A 89 -5.32 -20.47 24.44
CA LYS A 89 -6.11 -20.24 23.24
C LYS A 89 -6.86 -18.91 23.33
N VAL A 90 -7.61 -18.68 24.42
CA VAL A 90 -8.37 -17.43 24.60
C VAL A 90 -7.41 -16.22 24.64
N HIS A 91 -6.25 -16.36 25.28
CA HIS A 91 -5.23 -15.31 25.30
C HIS A 91 -4.71 -14.98 23.89
N LEU A 92 -4.37 -16.01 23.11
CA LEU A 92 -3.89 -15.85 21.73
C LEU A 92 -4.98 -15.29 20.81
N GLU A 93 -6.22 -15.75 20.95
CA GLU A 93 -7.35 -15.22 20.19
C GLU A 93 -7.55 -13.73 20.49
N LYS A 94 -7.47 -13.34 21.77
CA LYS A 94 -7.55 -11.93 22.16
C LYS A 94 -6.39 -11.12 21.58
N LYS A 95 -5.16 -11.62 21.68
CA LYS A 95 -3.98 -10.96 21.13
C LYS A 95 -4.08 -10.79 19.62
N LEU A 96 -4.53 -11.83 18.91
CA LEU A 96 -4.76 -11.78 17.46
C LEU A 96 -5.86 -10.78 17.10
N GLN A 97 -6.96 -10.75 17.87
CA GLN A 97 -8.02 -9.76 17.68
C GLN A 97 -7.51 -8.33 17.89
N ASP A 98 -6.68 -8.10 18.90
CA ASP A 98 -6.07 -6.79 19.17
C ASP A 98 -5.13 -6.38 18.02
N GLU A 99 -4.25 -7.27 17.56
CA GLU A 99 -3.35 -7.02 16.43
C GLU A 99 -4.12 -6.74 15.14
N ILE A 100 -5.19 -7.50 14.85
CA ILE A 100 -6.08 -7.26 13.71
C ILE A 100 -6.77 -5.90 13.84
N SER A 101 -7.20 -5.52 15.05
CA SER A 101 -7.86 -4.24 15.29
C SER A 101 -6.91 -3.07 15.04
N ILE A 102 -5.67 -3.16 15.55
CA ILE A 102 -4.61 -2.18 15.30
C ILE A 102 -4.30 -2.09 13.81
N ALA A 103 -4.11 -3.22 13.13
CA ALA A 103 -3.83 -3.25 11.69
C ALA A 103 -4.97 -2.64 10.87
N LYS A 104 -6.24 -2.88 11.26
CA LYS A 104 -7.41 -2.27 10.61
C LYS A 104 -7.45 -0.76 10.81
N GLN A 105 -7.16 -0.28 12.02
CA GLN A 105 -7.12 1.15 12.31
C GLN A 105 -6.01 1.85 11.51
N GLU A 106 -4.82 1.25 11.45
CA GLU A 106 -3.72 1.81 10.68
C GLU A 106 -4.01 1.80 9.17
N ALA A 107 -4.61 0.73 8.65
CA ALA A 107 -5.06 0.67 7.26
C ALA A 107 -6.12 1.74 6.95
N HIS A 108 -7.03 2.04 7.88
CA HIS A 108 -8.00 3.13 7.73
C HIS A 108 -7.31 4.48 7.67
N ARG A 109 -6.42 4.76 8.61
CA ARG A 109 -5.65 6.01 8.67
C ARG A 109 -4.83 6.26 7.40
N LEU A 110 -4.18 5.22 6.89
CA LEU A 110 -3.41 5.31 5.64
C LEU A 110 -4.31 5.60 4.43
N ARG A 111 -5.54 5.08 4.40
CA ARG A 111 -6.50 5.40 3.34
C ARG A 111 -6.92 6.86 3.40
N GLU A 112 -7.25 7.39 4.58
CA GLU A 112 -7.61 8.80 4.76
C GLU A 112 -6.47 9.73 4.35
N LEU A 113 -5.23 9.39 4.73
CA LEU A 113 -4.06 10.18 4.34
C LEU A 113 -3.82 10.15 2.82
N ARG A 114 -4.00 8.98 2.19
CA ARG A 114 -3.89 8.85 0.73
C ARG A 114 -4.96 9.66 0.02
N GLU A 115 -6.22 9.55 0.44
CA GLU A 115 -7.33 10.31 -0.14
C GLU A 115 -7.11 11.82 0.01
N GLY A 116 -6.66 12.27 1.19
CA GLY A 116 -6.28 13.67 1.42
C GLY A 116 -5.18 14.14 0.46
N THR A 117 -4.14 13.33 0.27
CA THR A 117 -3.02 13.65 -0.64
C THR A 117 -3.46 13.67 -2.11
N GLU A 118 -4.30 12.73 -2.54
CA GLU A 118 -4.83 12.68 -3.91
C GLU A 118 -5.74 13.88 -4.21
N ASN A 119 -6.54 14.30 -3.22
CA ASN A 119 -7.36 15.50 -3.33
C ASN A 119 -6.50 16.77 -3.44
N GLU A 120 -5.45 16.89 -2.63
CA GLU A 120 -4.52 18.03 -2.68
C GLU A 120 -3.76 18.08 -4.02
N LEU A 121 -3.25 16.94 -4.49
CA LEU A 121 -2.61 16.84 -5.81
C LEU A 121 -3.57 17.23 -6.94
N SER A 122 -4.83 16.83 -6.86
CA SER A 122 -5.84 17.22 -7.85
C SER A 122 -6.06 18.73 -7.84
N ARG A 123 -6.21 19.34 -6.66
CA ARG A 123 -6.32 20.81 -6.52
C ARG A 123 -5.09 21.53 -7.06
N GLN A 124 -3.90 21.00 -6.80
CA GLN A 124 -2.65 21.56 -7.32
C GLN A 124 -2.62 21.54 -8.86
N LYS A 125 -2.97 20.40 -9.49
CA LYS A 125 -3.07 20.31 -10.96
C LYS A 125 -4.03 21.33 -11.55
N TYR A 126 -5.19 21.55 -10.92
CA TYR A 126 -6.12 22.58 -11.36
C TYR A 126 -5.53 23.99 -11.24
N ALA A 127 -4.83 24.29 -10.14
CA ALA A 127 -4.17 25.59 -9.95
C ALA A 127 -3.04 25.82 -10.97
N GLU A 128 -2.26 24.78 -11.28
CA GLU A 128 -1.22 24.81 -12.30
C GLU A 128 -1.81 25.07 -13.69
N GLN A 129 -2.91 24.41 -14.05
CA GLN A 129 -3.59 24.62 -15.33
C GLN A 129 -4.19 26.04 -15.43
N GLU A 130 -4.76 26.57 -14.36
CA GLU A 130 -5.29 27.94 -14.33
C GLU A 130 -4.16 28.98 -14.46
N LEU A 131 -3.01 28.73 -13.83
CA LEU A 131 -1.84 29.57 -13.93
C LEU A 131 -1.27 29.56 -15.36
N GLU A 132 -1.13 28.38 -15.97
CA GLU A 132 -0.69 28.21 -17.36
C GLU A 132 -1.61 28.97 -18.33
N GLN A 133 -2.93 28.83 -18.16
CA GLN A 133 -3.91 29.56 -18.97
C GLN A 133 -3.70 31.07 -18.89
N LYS A 134 -3.52 31.62 -17.69
CA LYS A 134 -3.30 33.08 -17.51
C LYS A 134 -2.02 33.56 -18.17
N TRP A 135 -0.94 32.78 -18.12
CA TRP A 135 0.32 33.12 -18.78
C TRP A 135 0.20 33.12 -20.31
N LEU A 136 -0.48 32.14 -20.87
CA LEU A 136 -0.74 32.09 -22.31
C LEU A 136 -1.65 33.23 -22.76
N GLN A 137 -2.68 33.56 -21.98
CA GLN A 137 -3.54 34.72 -22.22
C GLN A 137 -2.74 36.03 -22.22
N LEU A 138 -1.86 36.22 -21.24
CA LEU A 138 -1.02 37.41 -21.19
C LEU A 138 -0.07 37.47 -22.41
N THR A 139 0.51 36.33 -22.80
CA THR A 139 1.39 36.24 -23.97
C THR A 139 0.64 36.62 -25.25
N HIS A 140 -0.59 36.13 -25.42
CA HIS A 140 -1.47 36.54 -26.51
C HIS A 140 -1.70 38.06 -26.49
N GLU A 141 -2.04 38.64 -25.34
CA GLU A 141 -2.28 40.08 -25.22
C GLU A 141 -1.05 40.92 -25.59
N VAL A 142 0.13 40.53 -25.13
CA VAL A 142 1.39 41.20 -25.51
C VAL A 142 1.61 41.12 -27.02
N GLU A 143 1.40 39.95 -27.62
CA GLU A 143 1.53 39.77 -29.06
C GLU A 143 0.51 40.62 -29.85
N VAL A 144 -0.73 40.72 -29.38
CA VAL A 144 -1.78 41.61 -29.94
C VAL A 144 -1.31 43.06 -29.94
N GLN A 145 -0.72 43.53 -28.83
CA GLN A 145 -0.19 44.90 -28.72
C GLN A 145 0.91 45.16 -29.77
N TYR A 146 1.89 44.25 -29.90
CA TYR A 146 2.94 44.37 -30.90
C TYR A 146 2.38 44.39 -32.33
N TYR A 147 1.44 43.49 -32.63
CA TYR A 147 0.76 43.45 -33.92
C TYR A 147 0.05 44.78 -34.23
N ASN A 148 -0.68 45.33 -33.25
CA ASN A 148 -1.42 46.58 -33.41
C ASN A 148 -0.48 47.76 -33.68
N ILE A 149 0.66 47.83 -33.00
CA ILE A 149 1.69 48.85 -33.26
C ILE A 149 2.26 48.69 -34.67
N LYS A 150 2.62 47.47 -35.08
CA LYS A 150 3.15 47.20 -36.44
C LYS A 150 2.14 47.57 -37.52
N LYS A 151 0.86 47.21 -37.32
CA LYS A 151 -0.25 47.57 -38.21
C LYS A 151 -0.41 49.08 -38.32
N GLN A 152 -0.45 49.80 -37.19
CA GLN A 152 -0.58 51.25 -37.19
C GLN A 152 0.58 51.93 -37.92
N ASN A 153 1.80 51.42 -37.78
CA ASN A 153 2.96 51.94 -38.49
C ASN A 153 2.87 51.70 -40.01
N ALA A 154 2.43 50.52 -40.45
CA ALA A 154 2.20 50.25 -41.87
C ALA A 154 1.09 51.14 -42.46
N GLU A 155 0.01 51.38 -41.72
CA GLU A 155 -1.08 52.30 -42.13
C GLU A 155 -0.58 53.75 -42.26
N LYS A 156 0.27 54.21 -41.32
CA LYS A 156 0.93 55.53 -41.41
C LYS A 156 1.84 55.62 -42.63
N GLN A 157 2.64 54.59 -42.93
CA GLN A 157 3.48 54.55 -44.13
C GLN A 157 2.65 54.66 -45.41
N LEU A 158 1.51 53.93 -45.49
CA LEU A 158 0.60 54.03 -46.62
C LEU A 158 0.00 55.44 -46.75
N LEU A 159 -0.38 56.08 -45.64
CA LEU A 159 -0.91 57.44 -45.66
C LEU A 159 0.11 58.43 -46.24
N VAL A 160 1.36 58.38 -45.76
CA VAL A 160 2.45 59.24 -46.26
C VAL A 160 2.71 59.00 -47.75
N ALA A 161 2.72 57.74 -48.20
CA ALA A 161 2.89 57.41 -49.61
C ALA A 161 1.74 57.96 -50.49
N LYS A 162 0.49 57.85 -50.02
CA LYS A 162 -0.68 58.42 -50.71
C LYS A 162 -0.64 59.94 -50.79
N GLU A 163 -0.25 60.61 -49.72
CA GLU A 163 -0.09 62.07 -49.71
C GLU A 163 1.02 62.53 -50.67
N GLY A 164 2.13 61.79 -50.74
CA GLY A 164 3.19 62.02 -51.71
C GLY A 164 2.68 61.94 -53.15
N ALA A 165 1.95 60.87 -53.48
CA ALA A 165 1.35 60.67 -54.80
C ALA A 165 0.35 61.79 -55.18
N GLU A 166 -0.53 62.18 -54.26
CA GLU A 166 -1.50 63.25 -54.49
C GLU A 166 -0.82 64.62 -54.66
N LYS A 167 0.29 64.89 -53.97
CA LYS A 167 1.10 66.10 -54.18
C LYS A 167 1.67 66.16 -55.61
N ILE A 168 2.21 65.05 -56.12
CA ILE A 168 2.72 64.95 -57.50
C ILE A 168 1.58 65.14 -58.51
N LYS A 169 0.44 64.46 -58.30
CA LYS A 169 -0.75 64.59 -59.14
C LYS A 169 -1.29 66.03 -59.20
N LYS A 170 -1.35 66.72 -58.06
CA LYS A 170 -1.77 68.13 -58.00
C LYS A 170 -0.79 69.05 -58.76
N LYS A 171 0.52 68.90 -58.55
CA LYS A 171 1.55 69.67 -59.27
C LYS A 171 1.46 69.49 -60.79
N ARG A 172 1.20 68.26 -61.26
CA ARG A 172 0.99 67.94 -62.68
C ARG A 172 -0.25 68.60 -63.28
N ASN A 173 -1.32 68.79 -62.49
CA ASN A 173 -2.58 69.36 -62.95
C ASN A 173 -2.63 70.91 -62.87
N THR A 174 -1.65 71.57 -62.24
CA THR A 174 -1.57 73.04 -62.16
C THR A 174 -0.80 73.63 -63.35
N LEU A 175 -1.29 74.74 -63.90
CA LEU A 175 -0.89 75.36 -65.19
C LEU A 175 0.61 75.71 -65.39
N PHE A 176 1.47 75.57 -64.36
CA PHE A 176 2.93 75.72 -64.46
C PHE A 176 3.69 74.36 -64.51
N GLY A 177 2.97 73.24 -64.61
CA GLY A 177 3.50 71.88 -64.46
C GLY A 177 4.50 71.41 -65.53
N THR A 178 4.57 72.07 -66.70
CA THR A 178 5.43 71.61 -67.81
C THR A 178 6.91 71.96 -67.63
N PHE A 179 7.28 72.89 -66.72
CA PHE A 179 8.67 73.32 -66.55
C PHE A 179 9.40 72.66 -65.35
N HIS A 180 8.68 72.08 -64.38
CA HIS A 180 9.27 71.58 -63.11
C HIS A 180 9.04 70.09 -62.82
N VAL A 181 8.31 69.37 -63.69
CA VAL A 181 8.06 67.91 -63.56
C VAL A 181 9.30 67.07 -63.97
N ALA A 182 10.36 67.70 -64.47
CA ALA A 182 11.59 67.06 -64.93
C ALA A 182 12.63 66.73 -63.82
N HIS A 183 12.23 66.65 -62.54
CA HIS A 183 13.04 65.96 -61.53
C HIS A 183 12.51 64.54 -61.33
N SER A 184 12.95 63.62 -62.20
CA SER A 184 12.63 62.18 -62.18
C SER A 184 12.79 61.55 -60.80
N SER A 185 13.75 62.01 -60.00
CA SER A 185 14.02 61.53 -58.64
C SER A 185 12.85 61.64 -57.67
N SER A 186 11.92 62.59 -57.85
CA SER A 186 10.77 62.77 -56.95
C SER A 186 9.61 61.80 -57.22
N LEU A 187 9.49 61.34 -58.47
CA LEU A 187 8.49 60.35 -58.86
C LEU A 187 8.94 58.96 -58.43
N ASP A 188 10.21 58.64 -58.68
CA ASP A 188 10.82 57.37 -58.27
C ASP A 188 10.79 57.17 -56.74
N ASP A 189 11.04 58.23 -55.95
CA ASP A 189 10.95 58.19 -54.48
C ASP A 189 9.51 57.93 -53.99
N VAL A 190 8.52 58.54 -54.62
CA VAL A 190 7.11 58.31 -54.29
C VAL A 190 6.68 56.88 -54.67
N ASP A 191 7.09 56.39 -55.84
CA ASP A 191 6.79 55.03 -56.29
C ASP A 191 7.44 53.99 -55.37
N HIS A 192 8.70 54.19 -54.98
CA HIS A 192 9.38 53.33 -54.00
C HIS A 192 8.61 53.32 -52.67
N LYS A 193 8.21 54.49 -52.14
CA LYS A 193 7.41 54.59 -50.90
C LYS A 193 6.07 53.87 -50.99
N ILE A 194 5.40 53.91 -52.15
CA ILE A 194 4.16 53.18 -52.38
C ILE A 194 4.41 51.67 -52.35
N LEU A 195 5.46 51.19 -53.02
CA LEU A 195 5.81 49.76 -53.04
C LEU A 195 6.15 49.26 -51.64
N THR A 196 6.99 50.00 -50.90
CA THR A 196 7.35 49.66 -49.51
C THR A 196 6.10 49.63 -48.61
N ALA A 197 5.21 50.62 -48.71
CA ALA A 197 3.98 50.65 -47.91
C ALA A 197 3.03 49.48 -48.23
N LYS A 198 2.93 49.09 -49.52
CA LYS A 198 2.14 47.92 -49.93
C LYS A 198 2.75 46.63 -49.37
N GLN A 199 4.06 46.49 -49.42
CA GLN A 199 4.77 45.34 -48.85
C GLN A 199 4.54 45.25 -47.34
N ALA A 200 4.70 46.36 -46.61
CA ALA A 200 4.46 46.40 -45.16
C ALA A 200 3.03 45.97 -44.77
N LEU A 201 2.02 46.37 -45.56
CA LEU A 201 0.64 45.92 -45.34
C LEU A 201 0.41 44.44 -45.68
N SER A 202 1.09 43.93 -46.71
CA SER A 202 1.07 42.50 -47.03
C SER A 202 1.66 41.67 -45.89
N GLU A 203 2.78 42.11 -45.32
CA GLU A 203 3.40 41.47 -44.15
C GLU A 203 2.49 41.48 -42.93
N VAL A 204 1.84 42.61 -42.62
CA VAL A 204 0.87 42.70 -41.51
C VAL A 204 -0.30 41.75 -41.75
N THR A 205 -0.77 41.62 -43.00
CA THR A 205 -1.86 40.69 -43.34
C THR A 205 -1.44 39.22 -43.17
N ALA A 206 -0.23 38.88 -43.62
CA ALA A 206 0.33 37.53 -43.44
C ALA A 206 0.52 37.19 -41.96
N ALA A 207 1.08 38.13 -41.19
CA ALA A 207 1.26 37.98 -39.74
C ALA A 207 -0.07 37.80 -39.00
N LEU A 208 -1.14 38.50 -39.41
CA LEU A 208 -2.46 38.29 -38.81
C LEU A 208 -2.99 36.87 -39.05
N ARG A 209 -2.88 36.37 -40.29
CA ARG A 209 -3.35 35.03 -40.63
C ARG A 209 -2.60 33.96 -39.86
N GLU A 210 -1.27 34.08 -39.79
CA GLU A 210 -0.43 33.19 -39.01
C GLU A 210 -0.84 33.21 -37.54
N ARG A 211 -0.93 34.40 -36.93
CA ARG A 211 -1.26 34.57 -35.52
C ARG A 211 -2.60 33.93 -35.17
N LEU A 212 -3.64 34.20 -35.97
CA LEU A 212 -4.97 33.61 -35.76
C LEU A 212 -4.93 32.08 -35.83
N HIS A 213 -4.23 31.53 -36.83
CA HIS A 213 -4.10 30.09 -36.98
C HIS A 213 -3.32 29.45 -35.83
N ARG A 214 -2.17 30.02 -35.45
CA ARG A 214 -1.34 29.51 -34.36
C ARG A 214 -2.09 29.53 -33.03
N TRP A 215 -2.72 30.64 -32.67
CA TRP A 215 -3.47 30.71 -31.40
C TRP A 215 -4.66 29.75 -31.39
N GLN A 216 -5.35 29.55 -32.52
CA GLN A 216 -6.39 28.53 -32.62
C GLN A 216 -5.83 27.11 -32.36
N GLN A 217 -4.65 26.78 -32.90
CA GLN A 217 -4.02 25.47 -32.64
C GLN A 217 -3.56 25.34 -31.18
N ILE A 218 -3.03 26.40 -30.58
CA ILE A 218 -2.63 26.39 -29.16
C ILE A 218 -3.85 26.16 -28.26
N GLU A 219 -4.97 26.86 -28.49
CA GLU A 219 -6.21 26.62 -27.73
C GLU A 219 -6.71 25.17 -27.87
N LEU A 220 -6.61 24.59 -29.07
CA LEU A 220 -7.00 23.20 -29.31
C LEU A 220 -6.11 22.21 -28.54
N LEU A 221 -4.79 22.45 -28.51
CA LEU A 221 -3.83 21.58 -27.81
C LEU A 221 -3.93 21.72 -26.29
N CYS A 222 -4.13 22.93 -25.78
CA CYS A 222 -4.21 23.23 -24.35
C CYS A 222 -5.60 22.92 -23.75
N GLY A 223 -6.67 22.94 -24.56
CA GLY A 223 -8.04 22.61 -24.10
C GLY A 223 -8.73 23.72 -23.31
N PHE A 224 -8.22 24.95 -23.34
CA PHE A 224 -8.81 26.11 -22.67
C PHE A 224 -8.75 27.37 -23.55
N GLN A 225 -9.60 28.35 -23.24
CA GLN A 225 -9.70 29.60 -24.01
C GLN A 225 -8.59 30.59 -23.65
N ILE A 226 -7.95 31.15 -24.68
CA ILE A 226 -6.80 32.06 -24.59
C ILE A 226 -7.10 33.38 -25.31
N VAL A 227 -7.62 33.33 -26.53
CA VAL A 227 -7.86 34.51 -27.37
C VAL A 227 -8.96 35.39 -26.79
N ASN A 228 -10.02 34.77 -26.26
CA ASN A 228 -11.06 35.48 -25.52
C ASN A 228 -10.70 35.52 -24.02
N ASN A 229 -10.26 36.69 -23.56
CA ASN A 229 -9.69 36.86 -22.23
C ASN A 229 -10.05 38.25 -21.65
N PRO A 230 -9.84 38.48 -20.34
CA PRO A 230 -10.24 39.72 -19.66
C PRO A 230 -9.31 40.92 -19.91
N GLY A 231 -8.30 40.78 -20.78
CA GLY A 231 -7.38 41.83 -21.18
C GLY A 231 -6.11 41.93 -20.31
N ILE A 232 -5.10 42.59 -20.88
CA ILE A 232 -3.73 42.63 -20.36
C ILE A 232 -3.60 43.12 -18.91
N HIS A 233 -4.34 44.17 -18.53
CA HIS A 233 -4.24 44.76 -17.18
C HIS A 233 -4.77 43.83 -16.09
N THR A 234 -5.89 43.16 -16.37
CA THR A 234 -6.50 42.18 -15.46
C THR A 234 -5.57 40.98 -15.28
N LEU A 235 -5.00 40.49 -16.38
CA LEU A 235 -4.09 39.34 -16.38
C LEU A 235 -2.78 39.65 -15.65
N ALA A 236 -2.18 40.81 -15.90
CA ALA A 236 -0.97 41.23 -15.22
C ALA A 236 -1.18 41.42 -13.71
N SER A 237 -2.34 41.95 -13.31
CA SER A 237 -2.71 42.05 -11.90
C SER A 237 -2.87 40.66 -11.27
N ALA A 238 -3.55 39.73 -11.96
CA ALA A 238 -3.75 38.36 -11.49
C ALA A 238 -2.44 37.58 -11.36
N LEU A 239 -1.45 37.88 -12.19
CA LEU A 239 -0.12 37.27 -12.19
C LEU A 239 0.91 38.03 -11.33
N ASN A 240 0.51 39.15 -10.69
CA ASN A 240 1.37 40.03 -9.91
C ASN A 240 2.61 40.52 -10.68
N ILE A 241 2.44 40.86 -11.97
CA ILE A 241 3.52 41.32 -12.84
C ILE A 241 3.73 42.82 -12.65
N ASP A 242 4.98 43.23 -12.51
CA ASP A 242 5.36 44.64 -12.44
C ASP A 242 4.94 45.37 -13.74
N PRO A 243 4.14 46.45 -13.65
CA PRO A 243 3.79 47.30 -14.79
C PRO A 243 4.98 47.78 -15.62
N SER A 244 6.19 47.85 -15.04
CA SER A 244 7.41 48.25 -15.75
C SER A 244 7.82 47.27 -16.88
N TRP A 245 7.35 46.02 -16.84
CA TRP A 245 7.66 44.99 -17.84
C TRP A 245 6.73 45.00 -19.05
N MET A 246 5.55 45.60 -18.94
CA MET A 246 4.55 45.69 -20.02
C MET A 246 4.79 46.84 -21.01
N GLY A 247 5.96 47.48 -20.93
CA GLY A 247 6.51 48.30 -22.01
C GLY A 247 6.08 49.77 -21.99
N THR A 248 7.04 50.62 -21.65
CA THR A 248 7.32 51.76 -22.53
C THR A 248 8.03 51.21 -23.78
N PRO A 249 7.84 51.82 -24.97
CA PRO A 249 8.39 51.27 -26.21
C PRO A 249 9.93 51.37 -26.18
N ARG A 250 10.61 50.22 -26.11
CA ARG A 250 12.06 50.16 -26.37
C ARG A 250 12.31 50.45 -27.85
N PRO A 251 13.31 51.27 -28.21
CA PRO A 251 13.69 51.44 -29.60
C PRO A 251 14.25 50.11 -30.15
N ASN A 252 13.85 49.79 -31.38
CA ASN A 252 14.24 48.61 -32.14
C ASN A 252 15.75 48.30 -32.01
N PRO A 253 16.16 47.10 -31.55
CA PRO A 253 17.52 46.64 -31.79
C PRO A 253 17.60 46.18 -33.26
N SER A 254 18.15 47.05 -34.09
CA SER A 254 18.70 46.63 -35.38
C SER A 254 19.97 45.81 -35.10
N HIS A 255 20.19 44.76 -35.90
CA HIS A 255 21.28 43.77 -35.83
C HIS A 255 21.09 42.62 -34.83
N PHE A 256 20.39 41.57 -35.27
CA PHE A 256 20.72 40.20 -34.89
C PHE A 256 21.73 39.69 -35.95
N ILE A 257 22.99 39.56 -35.57
CA ILE A 257 24.01 38.89 -36.39
C ILE A 257 23.76 37.39 -36.21
N MET A 258 23.26 36.75 -37.26
CA MET A 258 23.29 35.29 -37.39
C MET A 258 24.74 34.93 -37.74
N THR A 259 25.43 34.23 -36.83
CA THR A 259 26.70 33.58 -37.12
C THR A 259 26.40 32.30 -37.89
N ASP A 260 26.71 32.28 -39.19
CA ASP A 260 26.72 31.08 -40.02
C ASP A 260 27.95 30.21 -39.64
N ASP A 261 27.66 28.96 -39.29
CA ASP A 261 28.34 27.70 -39.69
C ASP A 261 29.89 27.67 -39.60
N VAL A 262 30.53 27.09 -38.57
CA VAL A 262 30.70 25.64 -38.28
C VAL A 262 30.66 24.71 -39.50
N ASP A 263 31.80 24.62 -40.20
CA ASP A 263 32.26 23.41 -40.91
C ASP A 263 33.79 23.46 -41.05
N ASP A 264 34.52 22.87 -40.09
CA ASP A 264 35.92 22.48 -40.26
C ASP A 264 36.01 21.04 -39.73
N LEU A 265 35.78 20.08 -40.63
CA LEU A 265 35.98 18.65 -40.43
C LEU A 265 37.07 18.18 -41.41
N ASP A 266 38.25 17.93 -40.84
CA ASP A 266 39.19 16.85 -41.13
C ASP A 266 39.48 16.46 -42.60
N GLU A 267 40.69 16.78 -43.09
CA GLU A 267 41.47 15.82 -43.90
C GLU A 267 42.97 15.91 -43.60
N GLU A 268 43.42 14.95 -42.79
CA GLU A 268 44.81 14.56 -42.61
C GLU A 268 45.17 13.48 -43.64
N ILE A 269 45.88 13.81 -44.73
CA ILE A 269 46.56 12.81 -45.56
C ILE A 269 47.97 13.28 -45.99
N VAL A 270 48.95 12.75 -45.25
CA VAL A 270 50.22 12.15 -45.68
C VAL A 270 51.28 13.01 -46.40
N SER A 271 52.39 13.22 -45.71
CA SER A 271 53.71 13.51 -46.30
C SER A 271 54.29 12.31 -47.04
N PRO A 272 55.11 12.54 -48.08
CA PRO A 272 56.32 11.75 -48.23
C PRO A 272 57.60 12.60 -48.29
N MET A 273 58.61 12.02 -47.67
CA MET A 273 60.02 12.40 -47.63
C MET A 273 60.66 12.70 -48.99
N SER A 274 61.45 13.79 -49.00
CA SER A 274 62.77 14.02 -49.60
C SER A 274 63.28 13.11 -50.75
N ILE A 275 63.73 13.74 -51.85
CA ILE A 275 64.91 13.34 -52.64
C ILE A 275 65.66 14.59 -53.13
N GLN A 276 66.93 14.68 -52.70
CA GLN A 276 68.14 15.22 -53.34
C GLN A 276 68.30 16.71 -53.65
#